data_AF-A0A847Z4J1-F1
#
_entry.id   AF-A0A847Z4J1-F1
#
_cell.length_a   1.000
_cell.length_b   1.000
_cell.length_c   1.000
_cell.angle_alpha   90.00
_cell.angle_beta   90.00
_cell.angle_gamma   90.00
#
_symmetry.space_group_name_H-M   'P 1'
#
loop_
_entity.id
_entity.type
_entity.pdbx_description
1 polymer ?
#
loop_
_entity_poly.entity_id
_entity_poly.type
_entity_poly.pdbx_seq_one_letter_code
_entity_poly.pdbx_strand_id
1 'polypeptide(L)'
;MKQIIINEKCFLINGNKIIGQILKNGKICVIKFINYISSDGKLNKYYIRREGYLIGWINGDLTECKGKDLINQDILSDIMHAMNILKNASRELCC
;
A
#
# COMPACT_ATOMS: atom_id res chain seq x y z
N MET A 1 -9.29 14.30 -2.58
CA MET A 1 -8.33 13.50 -1.79
C MET A 1 -9.03 13.06 -0.52
N LYS A 2 -8.84 11.79 -0.11
CA LYS A 2 -9.42 11.20 1.12
C LYS A 2 -8.31 10.67 2.02
N GLN A 3 -8.64 10.33 3.26
CA GLN A 3 -7.73 9.72 4.23
C GLN A 3 -8.32 8.41 4.74
N ILE A 4 -7.45 7.46 5.09
CA ILE A 4 -7.82 6.24 5.83
C ILE A 4 -6.85 6.06 6.99
N ILE A 5 -7.36 5.59 8.12
CA ILE A 5 -6.57 5.32 9.31
C ILE A 5 -6.49 3.81 9.51
N ILE A 6 -5.28 3.27 9.55
CA ILE A 6 -4.99 1.86 9.82
C ILE A 6 -3.96 1.81 10.94
N ASN A 7 -4.25 1.11 12.04
CA ASN A 7 -3.33 0.93 13.17
C ASN A 7 -2.65 2.25 13.60
N GLU A 8 -3.46 3.29 13.82
CA GLU A 8 -3.05 4.67 14.17
C GLU A 8 -2.22 5.41 13.11
N LYS A 9 -1.98 4.82 11.94
CA LYS A 9 -1.28 5.45 10.81
C LYS A 9 -2.31 6.03 9.84
N CYS A 10 -2.14 7.30 9.48
CA CYS A 10 -2.98 7.97 8.49
C CYS A 10 -2.37 7.87 7.09
N PHE A 11 -3.13 7.36 6.14
CA PHE A 11 -2.75 7.23 4.73
C PHE A 11 -3.60 8.14 3.85
N LEU A 12 -2.94 8.86 2.94
CA LEU A 12 -3.55 9.67 1.91
C LEU A 12 -3.99 8.80 0.74
N ILE A 13 -5.21 9.02 0.27
CA ILE A 13 -5.82 8.29 -0.84
C ILE A 13 -6.22 9.27 -1.96
N ASN A 14 -5.89 8.88 -3.20
CA ASN A 14 -6.41 9.49 -4.41
C ASN A 14 -7.12 8.44 -5.27
N GLY A 15 -8.43 8.57 -5.45
CA GLY A 15 -9.26 7.52 -6.04
C GLY A 15 -9.22 6.24 -5.19
N ASN A 16 -8.75 5.13 -5.78
CA ASN A 16 -8.57 3.85 -5.09
C ASN A 16 -7.10 3.51 -4.79
N LYS A 17 -6.24 4.53 -4.74
CA LYS A 17 -4.79 4.37 -4.59
C LYS A 17 -4.28 5.13 -3.38
N ILE A 18 -3.45 4.47 -2.59
CA ILE A 18 -2.66 5.11 -1.54
C ILE A 18 -1.53 5.90 -2.20
N ILE A 19 -1.35 7.16 -1.81
CA ILE A 19 -0.34 8.06 -2.39
C ILE A 19 0.67 8.57 -1.35
N GLY A 20 0.40 8.37 -0.06
CA GLY A 20 1.30 8.77 1.00
C GLY A 20 0.82 8.40 2.39
N GLN A 21 1.68 8.63 3.37
CA GLN A 21 1.41 8.48 4.80
C GLN A 21 1.62 9.83 5.48
N ILE A 22 0.67 10.28 6.30
CA ILE A 22 0.82 11.46 7.15
C ILE A 22 1.43 11.00 8.48
N LEU A 23 2.58 11.56 8.83
CA LEU A 23 3.25 11.33 10.11
C LEU A 23 2.66 12.20 11.20
N LYS A 24 2.88 11.83 12.47
CA LYS A 24 2.38 12.59 13.64
C LYS A 24 2.85 14.05 13.67
N ASN A 25 3.98 14.35 13.04
CA ASN A 25 4.52 15.72 12.90
C ASN A 25 3.97 16.49 11.69
N GLY A 26 2.95 15.96 11.00
CA GLY A 26 2.35 16.56 9.81
C GLY A 26 3.13 16.35 8.51
N LYS A 27 4.34 15.76 8.55
CA LYS A 27 5.09 15.45 7.33
C LYS A 27 4.37 14.36 6.54
N ILE A 28 4.30 14.54 5.21
CA ILE A 28 3.79 13.52 4.29
C ILE A 28 4.97 12.72 3.74
N CYS A 29 4.93 11.40 3.94
CA CYS A 29 5.81 10.47 3.26
C CYS A 29 5.14 9.95 1.98
N VAL A 30 5.72 10.24 0.82
CA VAL A 30 5.16 9.82 -0.48
C VAL A 30 5.33 8.33 -0.67
N ILE A 31 4.25 7.66 -1.09
CA ILE A 31 4.23 6.22 -1.40
C ILE A 31 4.02 6.03 -2.90
N LYS A 32 4.88 5.23 -3.53
CA LYS A 32 4.78 4.85 -4.95
C LYS A 32 4.74 3.34 -5.11
N PHE A 33 3.87 2.89 -5.99
CA PHE A 33 3.68 1.48 -6.36
C PHE A 33 4.33 1.23 -7.71
N ILE A 34 5.17 0.20 -7.81
CA ILE A 34 5.75 -0.28 -9.06
C ILE A 34 5.18 -1.67 -9.30
N ASN A 35 4.31 -1.79 -10.30
CA ASN A 35 3.70 -3.06 -10.66
C ASN A 35 4.69 -3.94 -11.42
N TYR A 36 4.79 -5.21 -11.05
CA TYR A 36 5.59 -6.21 -11.72
C TYR A 36 4.75 -7.48 -11.91
N ILE A 37 4.64 -7.93 -13.16
CA ILE A 37 4.01 -9.19 -13.51
C ILE A 37 5.06 -10.00 -14.27
N SER A 38 5.36 -11.23 -13.83
CA SER A 38 6.29 -12.10 -14.53
C SER A 38 5.73 -12.50 -15.90
N SER A 39 6.61 -12.88 -16.84
CA SER A 39 6.20 -13.24 -18.20
C SER A 39 5.21 -14.41 -18.26
N ASP A 40 5.26 -15.31 -17.28
CA ASP A 40 4.35 -16.45 -17.13
C ASP A 40 3.05 -16.10 -16.37
N GLY A 41 2.91 -14.85 -15.92
CA GLY A 41 1.75 -14.35 -15.16
C GLY A 41 1.64 -14.88 -13.72
N LYS A 42 2.53 -15.77 -13.27
CA LYS A 42 2.42 -16.42 -11.96
C LYS A 42 2.81 -15.51 -10.81
N LEU A 43 3.75 -14.58 -11.03
CA LEU A 43 4.15 -13.60 -10.04
C LEU A 43 3.53 -12.26 -10.38
N ASN A 44 2.71 -11.75 -9.48
CA ASN A 44 2.17 -10.40 -9.54
C ASN A 44 2.52 -9.70 -8.23
N LYS A 45 3.32 -8.63 -8.30
CA LYS A 45 3.82 -7.92 -7.12
C LYS A 45 3.76 -6.41 -7.31
N TYR A 46 3.41 -5.72 -6.24
CA TYR A 46 3.61 -4.29 -6.08
C TYR A 46 4.86 -4.03 -5.26
N TYR A 47 5.91 -3.53 -5.90
CA TYR A 47 7.09 -3.03 -5.20
C TYR A 47 6.80 -1.62 -4.68
N ILE A 48 7.01 -1.40 -3.38
CA ILE A 48 6.59 -0.18 -2.70
C ILE A 48 7.82 0.69 -2.41
N ARG A 49 7.79 1.92 -2.91
CA ARG A 49 8.75 2.95 -2.52
C ARG A 49 8.11 3.94 -1.55
N ARG A 50 8.82 4.26 -0.47
CA ARG A 50 8.45 5.29 0.50
C ARG A 50 9.58 6.32 0.55
N GLU A 51 9.25 7.59 0.34
CA GLU A 51 10.24 8.68 0.24
C GLU A 51 11.34 8.41 -0.80
N GLY A 52 10.99 7.70 -1.89
CA GLY A 52 11.93 7.32 -2.95
C GLY A 52 12.70 6.02 -2.71
N TYR A 53 12.70 5.48 -1.49
CA TYR A 53 13.41 4.24 -1.16
C TYR A 53 12.50 3.02 -1.28
N LEU A 54 12.98 1.96 -1.92
CA LEU A 54 12.27 0.67 -1.95
C LEU A 54 12.24 0.06 -0.55
N ILE A 55 11.05 -0.11 0.04
CA ILE A 55 10.86 -0.67 1.38
C ILE A 55 10.46 -2.15 1.36
N GLY A 56 10.01 -2.67 0.22
CA GLY A 56 9.66 -4.08 0.03
C GLY A 56 8.60 -4.28 -1.06
N TRP A 57 7.83 -5.34 -0.94
CA TRP A 57 6.78 -5.68 -1.91
C TRP A 57 5.52 -6.25 -1.25
N ILE A 58 4.39 -6.15 -1.94
CA ILE A 58 3.08 -6.73 -1.60
C ILE A 58 2.63 -7.59 -2.79
N ASN A 59 2.11 -8.79 -2.58
CA ASN A 59 1.54 -9.60 -3.66
C ASN A 59 0.30 -8.92 -4.28
N GLY A 60 0.07 -9.15 -5.57
CA GLY A 60 -1.01 -8.52 -6.32
C GLY A 60 -2.42 -8.91 -5.86
N ASP A 61 -2.55 -10.08 -5.22
CA ASP A 61 -3.78 -10.57 -4.59
C ASP A 61 -4.02 -9.99 -3.18
N LEU A 62 -3.02 -9.31 -2.61
CA LEU A 62 -3.00 -8.69 -1.28
C LEU A 62 -3.06 -9.69 -0.12
N THR A 63 -2.49 -10.88 -0.29
CA THR A 63 -2.43 -11.92 0.75
C THR A 63 -1.13 -11.93 1.56
N GLU A 64 -0.04 -11.43 0.98
CA GLU A 64 1.29 -11.45 1.57
C GLU A 64 2.06 -10.18 1.23
N CYS A 65 2.93 -9.75 2.16
CA CYS A 65 3.92 -8.72 1.90
C CYS A 65 5.25 -9.03 2.60
N LYS A 66 6.34 -8.51 2.05
CA LYS A 66 7.69 -8.66 2.60
C LYS A 66 8.44 -7.34 2.61
N GLY A 67 8.76 -6.88 3.82
CA GLY A 67 9.62 -5.73 4.08
C GLY A 67 11.11 -6.09 4.06
N LYS A 68 11.95 -5.07 3.92
CA LYS A 68 13.42 -5.21 4.04
C LYS A 68 13.90 -5.40 5.49
N ASP A 69 13.11 -4.96 6.45
CA ASP A 69 13.34 -5.03 7.89
C ASP A 69 11.99 -4.99 8.62
N LEU A 70 11.99 -5.13 9.95
CA LEU A 70 10.77 -5.19 10.76
C LEU A 70 9.91 -3.91 10.66
N ILE A 71 10.54 -2.73 10.57
CA ILE A 71 9.83 -1.46 10.46
C ILE A 71 9.12 -1.37 9.11
N ASN A 72 9.82 -1.73 8.04
CA ASN A 72 9.26 -1.77 6.70
C ASN A 72 8.19 -2.87 6.57
N GLN A 73 8.33 -4.00 7.28
CA GLN A 73 7.30 -5.04 7.32
C GLN A 73 6.00 -4.52 7.95
N ASP A 74 6.07 -3.84 9.09
CA ASP A 74 4.91 -3.23 9.75
C ASP A 74 4.18 -2.24 8.83
N ILE A 75 4.94 -1.33 8.19
CA ILE A 75 4.39 -0.36 7.25
C ILE A 75 3.71 -1.05 6.06
N LEU A 76 4.31 -2.10 5.50
CA LEU A 76 3.74 -2.81 4.36
C LEU A 76 2.48 -3.58 4.72
N SER A 77 2.43 -4.19 5.91
CA SER A 77 1.23 -4.86 6.41
C SER A 77 0.05 -3.88 6.49
N ASP A 78 0.28 -2.67 6.99
CA ASP A 78 -0.75 -1.63 7.07
C ASP A 78 -1.18 -1.12 5.70
N ILE A 79 -0.24 -0.93 4.78
CA ILE A 79 -0.54 -0.56 3.40
C ILE A 79 -1.38 -1.66 2.73
N MET A 80 -1.01 -2.93 2.90
CA MET A 80 -1.76 -4.07 2.36
C MET A 80 -3.18 -4.13 2.92
N HIS A 81 -3.35 -3.89 4.23
CA HIS A 81 -4.66 -3.83 4.86
C HIS A 81 -5.51 -2.67 4.30
N ALA A 82 -4.94 -1.47 4.19
CA ALA A 82 -5.61 -0.33 3.55
C ALA A 82 -6.04 -0.65 2.11
N MET A 83 -5.17 -1.31 1.32
CA MET A 83 -5.50 -1.73 -0.05
C MET A 83 -6.65 -2.73 -0.11
N ASN A 84 -6.72 -3.69 0.83
CA ASN A 84 -7.82 -4.65 0.90
C ASN A 84 -9.17 -3.96 1.19
N ILE A 85 -9.19 -3.00 2.12
CA ILE A 85 -10.39 -2.20 2.41
C ILE A 85 -10.83 -1.43 1.16
N LEU A 86 -9.89 -0.75 0.50
CA LEU A 86 -10.13 0.02 -0.73
C LEU A 86 -10.66 -0.85 -1.87
N LYS A 87 -10.10 -2.05 -2.06
CA LYS A 87 -10.55 -3.03 -3.05
C LYS A 87 -11.98 -3.50 -2.77
N ASN A 88 -12.33 -3.76 -1.51
CA ASN A 88 -13.67 -4.23 -1.15
C ASN A 88 -14.72 -3.12 -1.25
N ALA A 89 -14.40 -1.90 -0.80
CA ALA A 89 -15.29 -0.74 -0.95
C ALA A 89 -15.61 -0.42 -2.41
N SER A 90 -14.67 -0.67 -3.34
CA SER A 90 -14.91 -0.50 -4.77
C SER A 90 -15.81 -1.57 -5.38
N ARG A 91 -15.96 -2.74 -4.75
CA ARG A 91 -16.86 -3.81 -5.22
C ARG A 91 -18.31 -3.55 -4.82
N GLU A 92 -18.54 -2.97 -3.64
CA GLU A 92 -19.90 -2.68 -3.13
C GLU A 92 -20.61 -1.55 -3.89
N LEU A 93 -19.87 -0.72 -4.64
CA LEU A 93 -20.44 0.35 -5.48
C LEU A 93 -20.91 -0.13 -6.87
N CYS A 94 -20.68 -1.41 -7.20
CA CYS A 94 -21.06 -2.00 -8.49
C CYS A 94 -22.21 -3.04 -8.38
N CYS A 95 -22.87 -3.13 -7.23
CA CYS A 95 -24.03 -4.00 -6.99
C CYS A 95 -25.31 -3.18 -6.87
#